data_AF-A0A517TEA0-F1
#
_entry.id   AF-A0A517TEA0-F1
#
_cell.length_a   1.000
_cell.length_b   1.000
_cell.length_c   1.000
_cell.angle_alpha   90.00
_cell.angle_beta   90.00
_cell.angle_gamma   90.00
#
_symmetry.space_group_name_H-M   'P 1'
#
loop_
_entity.id
_entity.type
_entity.pdbx_description
1 polymer ?
#
loop_
_entity_poly.entity_id
_entity_poly.type
_entity_poly.pdbx_seq_one_letter_code
_entity_poly.pdbx_strand_id
1 'polypeptide(L)'
;MSTETIARVGQPAPDVEVQAYDRVNDGNEDKQFPTIKLSDYKGKWVCLYFYPLDFTFVCPTEIVSFNNNLDEFEDRDCVVLTASTDSVFSHKGWCDSHEDLKSMKHLMLADNTHALSSAFGVLKEDQGIAYRGIFLIDPEGVVRWTAVHDLSVGRNVEEVLRVLDALQTDKLCPCNWKKGDDTL
;
A
#
# COMPACT_ATOMS: atom_id res chain seq x y z
N MET A 1 -14.85 -21.01 13.04
CA MET A 1 -13.63 -20.46 12.42
C MET A 1 -14.00 -20.20 10.97
N SER A 2 -14.40 -18.97 10.64
CA SER A 2 -14.56 -18.56 9.25
C SER A 2 -13.19 -18.72 8.60
N THR A 3 -13.12 -19.40 7.46
CA THR A 3 -11.93 -19.38 6.63
C THR A 3 -11.76 -17.95 6.16
N GLU A 4 -10.94 -17.17 6.87
CA GLU A 4 -10.55 -15.84 6.41
C GLU A 4 -9.91 -16.00 5.04
N THR A 5 -10.51 -15.36 4.05
CA THR A 5 -10.07 -15.46 2.67
C THR A 5 -8.85 -14.57 2.52
N ILE A 6 -7.68 -15.19 2.46
CA ILE A 6 -6.41 -14.49 2.23
C ILE A 6 -6.43 -13.86 0.82
N ALA A 7 -5.93 -12.63 0.69
CA ALA A 7 -5.77 -11.94 -0.59
C ALA A 7 -5.03 -12.81 -1.61
N ARG A 8 -5.61 -12.98 -2.80
CA ARG A 8 -5.05 -13.81 -3.88
C ARG A 8 -5.29 -13.14 -5.22
N VAL A 9 -4.30 -13.22 -6.11
CA VAL A 9 -4.43 -12.74 -7.49
C VAL A 9 -5.65 -13.39 -8.16
N GLY A 10 -6.47 -12.56 -8.80
CA GLY A 10 -7.72 -12.95 -9.45
C GLY A 10 -8.93 -13.05 -8.51
N GLN A 11 -8.78 -12.77 -7.21
CA GLN A 11 -9.87 -12.75 -6.23
C GLN A 11 -10.12 -11.32 -5.71
N PRO A 12 -11.35 -11.01 -5.25
CA PRO A 12 -11.63 -9.75 -4.59
C PRO A 12 -10.64 -9.49 -3.45
N ALA A 13 -10.14 -8.26 -3.35
CA ALA A 13 -9.32 -7.84 -2.24
C ALA A 13 -10.13 -7.88 -0.93
N PRO A 14 -9.54 -8.31 0.20
CA PRO A 14 -10.21 -8.22 1.49
C PRO A 14 -10.62 -6.78 1.83
N ASP A 15 -11.88 -6.58 2.18
CA ASP A 15 -12.44 -5.26 2.48
C ASP A 15 -12.48 -5.01 4.00
N VAL A 16 -11.30 -4.74 4.57
CA VAL A 16 -11.14 -4.49 6.01
C VAL A 16 -11.21 -2.99 6.27
N GLU A 17 -12.05 -2.60 7.23
CA GLU A 17 -12.16 -1.21 7.68
C GLU A 17 -11.07 -0.91 8.73
N VAL A 18 -10.28 0.14 8.49
CA VAL A 18 -9.19 0.58 9.37
C VAL A 18 -9.17 2.10 9.48
N GLN A 19 -8.64 2.62 10.59
CA GLN A 19 -8.27 4.03 10.65
C GLN A 19 -6.98 4.27 9.88
N ALA A 20 -6.83 5.46 9.31
CA ALA A 20 -5.60 5.91 8.70
C ALA A 20 -5.18 7.25 9.30
N TYR A 21 -3.90 7.58 9.18
CA TYR A 21 -3.40 8.93 9.40
C TYR A 21 -3.27 9.65 8.07
N ASP A 22 -3.87 10.83 7.99
CA ASP A 22 -3.76 11.76 6.88
C ASP A 22 -2.94 12.98 7.28
N ARG A 23 -1.66 12.97 6.88
CA ARG A 23 -0.74 14.09 7.14
C ARG A 23 -1.18 15.38 6.46
N VAL A 24 -1.86 15.33 5.32
CA VAL A 24 -2.31 16.52 4.59
C VAL A 24 -3.37 17.28 5.40
N ASN A 25 -4.17 16.55 6.17
CA ASN A 25 -5.20 17.09 7.04
C ASN A 25 -4.76 17.20 8.51
N ASP A 26 -3.45 17.16 8.81
CA ASP A 26 -2.96 17.20 10.18
C ASP A 26 -3.40 18.46 10.93
N GLY A 27 -3.81 18.28 12.20
CA GLY A 27 -4.41 19.32 13.03
C GLY A 27 -5.90 19.55 12.79
N ASN A 28 -6.52 18.91 11.80
CA ASN A 28 -7.97 18.88 11.64
C ASN A 28 -8.55 17.66 12.37
N GLU A 29 -9.21 17.88 13.51
CA GLU A 29 -9.75 16.80 14.37
C GLU A 29 -10.71 15.85 13.63
N ASP A 30 -11.47 16.35 12.66
CA ASP A 30 -12.45 15.56 11.92
C ASP A 30 -11.86 14.80 10.72
N LYS A 31 -10.64 15.17 10.27
CA LYS A 31 -10.07 14.70 8.99
C LYS A 31 -8.70 14.06 9.08
N GLN A 32 -7.93 14.28 10.15
CA GLN A 32 -6.57 13.74 10.27
C GLN A 32 -6.56 12.23 10.51
N PHE A 33 -7.66 11.66 11.00
CA PHE A 33 -7.81 10.24 11.31
C PHE A 33 -9.05 9.62 10.64
N PRO A 34 -9.13 9.60 9.31
CA PRO A 34 -10.28 9.01 8.63
C PRO A 34 -10.33 7.50 8.85
N THR A 35 -11.55 6.96 8.83
CA THR A 35 -11.77 5.51 8.69
C THR A 35 -11.99 5.21 7.21
N ILE A 36 -11.25 4.23 6.68
CA ILE A 36 -11.31 3.86 5.26
C ILE A 36 -11.37 2.33 5.12
N LYS A 37 -11.90 1.88 3.98
CA LYS A 37 -11.82 0.50 3.51
C LYS A 37 -11.60 0.50 2.00
N LEU A 38 -11.15 -0.63 1.45
CA LEU A 38 -10.77 -0.68 0.03
C LEU A 38 -11.96 -0.44 -0.92
N SER A 39 -13.18 -0.81 -0.51
CA SER A 39 -14.38 -0.54 -1.30
C SER A 39 -14.71 0.95 -1.48
N ASP A 40 -14.11 1.84 -0.68
CA ASP A 40 -14.24 3.30 -0.85
C ASP A 40 -13.50 3.81 -2.12
N TYR A 41 -12.58 2.99 -2.66
CA TYR A 41 -11.76 3.32 -3.83
C TYR A 41 -12.24 2.64 -5.13
N LYS A 42 -13.46 2.09 -5.15
CA LYS A 42 -14.04 1.51 -6.36
C LYS A 42 -13.99 2.50 -7.54
N GLY A 43 -13.67 1.98 -8.71
CA GLY A 43 -13.48 2.78 -9.91
C GLY A 43 -12.06 3.32 -10.10
N LYS A 44 -11.16 3.12 -9.13
CA LYS A 44 -9.73 3.48 -9.24
C LYS A 44 -8.84 2.27 -8.99
N TRP A 45 -7.63 2.29 -9.54
CA TRP A 45 -6.59 1.36 -9.11
C TRP A 45 -6.14 1.70 -7.69
N VAL A 46 -5.73 0.69 -6.92
CA VAL A 46 -5.13 0.87 -5.60
C VAL A 46 -3.81 0.13 -5.52
N CYS A 47 -2.76 0.86 -5.12
CA CYS A 47 -1.47 0.33 -4.72
C CYS A 47 -1.40 0.34 -3.18
N LEU A 48 -1.75 -0.79 -2.56
CA LEU A 48 -1.64 -0.98 -1.11
C LEU A 48 -0.30 -1.66 -0.78
N TYR A 49 0.51 -1.03 0.06
CA TYR A 49 1.78 -1.60 0.46
C TYR A 49 1.97 -1.59 1.97
N PHE A 50 2.51 -2.69 2.51
CA PHE A 50 2.75 -2.87 3.93
C PHE A 50 4.21 -2.61 4.26
N TYR A 51 4.50 -2.12 5.47
CA TYR A 51 5.85 -2.06 6.01
C TYR A 51 5.87 -2.55 7.46
N PRO A 52 7.03 -3.00 7.97
CA PRO A 52 7.09 -3.65 9.27
C PRO A 52 6.68 -2.77 10.46
N LEU A 53 7.35 -1.63 10.63
CA LEU A 53 7.21 -0.76 11.80
C LEU A 53 7.63 0.68 11.50
N ASP A 54 6.95 1.63 12.16
CA ASP A 54 7.37 3.01 12.33
C ASP A 54 8.73 3.11 13.05
N PHE A 55 9.43 4.23 12.90
CA PHE A 55 10.70 4.53 13.59
C PHE A 55 11.84 3.51 13.32
N THR A 56 11.79 2.83 12.17
CA THR A 56 12.85 1.89 11.73
C THR A 56 13.61 2.41 10.50
N PHE A 57 14.64 1.67 10.07
CA PHE A 57 15.68 2.20 9.16
C PHE A 57 15.36 2.11 7.66
N VAL A 58 14.79 1.00 7.19
CA VAL A 58 14.52 0.79 5.75
C VAL A 58 13.17 1.39 5.34
N CYS A 59 12.17 1.32 6.21
CA CYS A 59 10.82 1.80 5.97
C CYS A 59 10.73 3.25 5.46
N PRO A 60 11.44 4.25 6.03
CA PRO A 60 11.31 5.63 5.57
C PRO A 60 11.78 5.79 4.13
N THR A 61 12.79 5.01 3.69
CA THR A 61 13.28 5.08 2.30
C THR A 61 12.22 4.66 1.28
N GLU A 62 11.43 3.62 1.59
CA GLU A 62 10.35 3.16 0.72
C GLU A 62 9.20 4.16 0.73
N ILE A 63 8.77 4.58 1.92
CA ILE A 63 7.65 5.48 2.12
C ILE A 63 7.89 6.82 1.39
N VAL A 64 9.09 7.39 1.53
CA VAL A 64 9.50 8.61 0.81
C VAL A 64 9.56 8.38 -0.70
N SER A 65 10.07 7.23 -1.15
CA SER A 65 10.15 6.91 -2.58
C SER A 65 8.77 6.82 -3.22
N PHE A 66 7.81 6.15 -2.58
CA PHE A 66 6.41 6.15 -3.04
C PHE A 66 5.81 7.56 -3.01
N ASN A 67 6.06 8.34 -1.94
CA ASN A 67 5.54 9.70 -1.82
C ASN A 67 6.04 10.63 -2.93
N ASN A 68 7.31 10.49 -3.33
CA ASN A 68 7.90 11.30 -4.40
C ASN A 68 7.41 10.91 -5.80
N ASN A 69 6.84 9.72 -5.96
CA ASN A 69 6.32 9.22 -7.23
C ASN A 69 4.79 9.21 -7.29
N LEU A 70 4.09 9.86 -6.34
CA LEU A 70 2.61 9.85 -6.32
C LEU A 70 1.99 10.37 -7.62
N ASP A 71 2.59 11.37 -8.24
CA ASP A 71 2.11 11.94 -9.50
C ASP A 71 2.11 10.87 -10.63
N GLU A 72 3.09 9.97 -10.65
CA GLU A 72 3.13 8.85 -11.62
C GLU A 72 2.01 7.83 -11.37
N PHE A 73 1.62 7.60 -10.12
CA PHE A 73 0.47 6.75 -9.80
C PHE A 73 -0.85 7.46 -10.13
N GLU A 74 -0.94 8.77 -9.86
CA GLU A 74 -2.13 9.59 -10.17
C GLU A 74 -2.39 9.67 -11.67
N ASP A 75 -1.35 9.82 -12.49
CA ASP A 75 -1.43 9.78 -13.96
C ASP A 75 -1.98 8.44 -14.50
N ARG A 76 -1.95 7.39 -13.67
CA ARG A 76 -2.48 6.05 -13.95
C ARG A 76 -3.80 5.77 -13.22
N ASP A 77 -4.46 6.80 -12.69
CA ASP A 77 -5.67 6.70 -11.85
C ASP A 77 -5.52 5.65 -10.72
N CYS A 78 -4.34 5.67 -10.09
CA CYS A 78 -3.97 4.75 -9.02
C CYS A 78 -3.76 5.50 -7.70
N VAL A 79 -4.49 5.09 -6.67
CA VAL A 79 -4.33 5.58 -5.30
C VAL A 79 -3.26 4.75 -4.59
N VAL A 80 -2.31 5.41 -3.96
CA VAL A 80 -1.31 4.75 -3.11
C VAL A 80 -1.75 4.80 -1.65
N LEU A 81 -1.70 3.66 -0.97
CA LEU A 81 -1.97 3.51 0.46
C LEU A 81 -0.82 2.75 1.10
N THR A 82 -0.40 3.16 2.30
CA THR A 82 0.59 2.42 3.09
C THR A 82 -0.04 1.85 4.36
N ALA A 83 0.47 0.75 4.89
CA ALA A 83 -0.06 0.14 6.12
C ALA A 83 1.05 -0.46 6.99
N SER A 84 0.93 -0.33 8.31
CA SER A 84 1.69 -1.14 9.28
C SER A 84 0.80 -1.49 10.47
N THR A 85 1.32 -2.27 11.41
CA THR A 85 0.60 -2.64 12.64
C THR A 85 0.63 -1.53 13.71
N ASP A 86 1.27 -0.40 13.41
CA ASP A 86 1.34 0.76 14.29
C ASP A 86 0.02 1.55 14.30
N SER A 87 -0.19 2.34 15.36
CA SER A 87 -1.37 3.20 15.48
C SER A 87 -1.27 4.48 14.65
N VAL A 88 -2.42 5.10 14.33
CA VAL A 88 -2.46 6.44 13.72
C VAL A 88 -1.69 7.50 14.53
N PHE A 89 -1.61 7.35 15.85
CA PHE A 89 -0.83 8.25 16.71
C PHE A 89 0.68 8.03 16.55
N SER A 90 1.10 6.78 16.31
CA SER A 90 2.48 6.46 15.98
C SER A 90 2.86 7.06 14.64
N HIS A 91 2.03 6.88 13.60
CA HIS A 91 2.27 7.47 12.28
C HIS A 91 2.41 8.99 12.36
N LYS A 92 1.50 9.65 13.09
CA LYS A 92 1.58 11.08 13.35
C LYS A 92 2.90 11.46 14.03
N GLY A 93 3.24 10.80 15.13
CA GLY A 93 4.48 11.06 15.87
C GLY A 93 5.73 10.83 15.01
N TRP A 94 5.69 9.87 14.10
CA TRP A 94 6.80 9.58 13.20
C TRP A 94 6.95 10.67 12.12
N CYS A 95 5.86 11.07 11.48
CA CYS A 95 5.83 12.20 10.55
C CYS A 95 6.24 13.53 11.20
N ASP A 96 5.94 13.73 12.49
CA ASP A 96 6.35 14.92 13.24
C ASP A 96 7.85 14.94 13.56
N SER A 97 8.46 13.77 13.79
CA SER A 97 9.84 13.65 14.28
C SER A 97 10.87 13.33 13.20
N HIS A 98 10.45 12.86 12.02
CA HIS A 98 11.34 12.47 10.93
C HIS A 98 11.27 13.47 9.76
N GLU A 99 12.40 14.10 9.40
CA GLU A 99 12.43 15.18 8.41
C GLU A 99 11.86 14.77 7.05
N ASP A 100 12.27 13.60 6.55
CA ASP A 100 11.84 13.12 5.23
C ASP A 100 10.34 12.77 5.15
N LEU A 101 9.67 12.58 6.29
CA LEU A 101 8.24 12.23 6.36
C LEU A 101 7.33 13.46 6.59
N LYS A 102 7.91 14.67 6.68
CA LYS A 102 7.12 15.89 6.95
C LYS A 102 6.10 16.20 5.86
N SER A 103 6.41 15.85 4.61
CA SER A 103 5.61 16.14 3.41
C SER A 103 4.89 14.91 2.85
N MET A 104 4.57 13.95 3.72
CA MET A 104 3.77 12.78 3.34
C MET A 104 2.37 13.19 2.88
N LYS A 105 1.92 12.60 1.77
CA LYS A 105 0.63 12.92 1.15
C LYS A 105 -0.32 11.72 1.05
N HIS A 106 0.21 10.50 1.02
CA HIS A 106 -0.62 9.30 0.96
C HIS A 106 -0.99 8.81 2.37
N LEU A 107 -2.15 8.16 2.48
CA LEU A 107 -2.69 7.71 3.76
C LEU A 107 -1.85 6.57 4.35
N MET A 108 -1.64 6.65 5.67
CA MET A 108 -0.97 5.62 6.46
C MET A 108 -1.99 4.86 7.31
N LEU A 109 -2.37 3.65 6.88
CA LEU A 109 -3.35 2.80 7.51
C LEU A 109 -2.77 2.13 8.76
N ALA A 110 -3.54 2.18 9.84
CA ALA A 110 -3.18 1.66 11.15
C ALA A 110 -3.87 0.31 11.40
N ASP A 111 -3.12 -0.78 11.29
CA ASP A 111 -3.59 -2.16 11.46
C ASP A 111 -3.35 -2.70 12.88
N ASN A 112 -3.78 -1.96 13.91
CA ASN A 112 -3.52 -2.30 15.31
C ASN A 112 -4.15 -3.65 15.74
N THR A 113 -5.14 -4.12 15.01
CA THR A 113 -5.85 -5.39 15.26
C THR A 113 -5.23 -6.56 14.50
N HIS A 114 -4.27 -6.28 13.62
CA HIS A 114 -3.67 -7.21 12.67
C HIS A 114 -4.66 -7.81 11.65
N ALA A 115 -5.89 -7.31 11.58
CA ALA A 115 -6.92 -7.85 10.70
C ALA A 115 -6.57 -7.61 9.23
N LEU A 116 -6.02 -6.45 8.89
CA LEU A 116 -5.67 -6.10 7.52
C LEU A 116 -4.47 -6.93 7.03
N SER A 117 -3.37 -6.94 7.78
CA SER A 117 -2.16 -7.70 7.44
C SER A 117 -2.41 -9.21 7.42
N SER A 118 -3.27 -9.75 8.30
CA SER A 118 -3.69 -11.16 8.26
C SER A 118 -4.51 -11.46 7.02
N ALA A 119 -5.50 -10.61 6.69
CA ALA A 119 -6.34 -10.79 5.51
C ALA A 119 -5.53 -10.71 4.21
N PHE A 120 -4.47 -9.89 4.18
CA PHE A 120 -3.54 -9.82 3.06
C PHE A 120 -2.44 -10.88 3.10
N GLY A 121 -2.39 -11.72 4.13
CA GLY A 121 -1.42 -12.83 4.26
C GLY A 121 0.03 -12.37 4.45
N VAL A 122 0.22 -11.17 5.01
CA VAL A 122 1.54 -10.55 5.21
C VAL A 122 1.90 -10.34 6.67
N LEU A 123 1.03 -10.71 7.61
CA LEU A 123 1.35 -10.69 9.04
C LEU A 123 2.47 -11.71 9.35
N LYS A 124 3.52 -11.24 10.01
CA LYS A 124 4.55 -12.05 10.66
C LYS A 124 4.12 -12.34 12.10
N GLU A 125 3.39 -13.45 12.28
CA GLU A 125 2.66 -13.78 13.53
C GLU A 125 3.53 -13.79 14.79
N ASP A 126 4.78 -14.27 14.70
CA ASP A 126 5.70 -14.37 15.83
C ASP A 126 6.24 -13.02 16.30
N GLN A 127 6.06 -11.95 15.51
CA GLN A 127 6.52 -10.60 15.84
C GLN A 127 5.42 -9.54 15.89
N GLY A 128 4.22 -9.82 15.34
CA GLY A 128 3.13 -8.84 15.30
C GLY A 128 3.41 -7.66 14.36
N ILE A 129 4.19 -7.89 13.30
CA ILE A 129 4.56 -6.89 12.28
C ILE A 129 4.20 -7.41 10.90
N ALA A 130 4.09 -6.53 9.92
CA ALA A 130 3.89 -6.95 8.52
C ALA A 130 5.22 -7.23 7.81
N TYR A 131 5.26 -8.22 6.94
CA TYR A 131 6.25 -8.30 5.88
C TYR A 131 6.10 -7.12 4.89
N ARG A 132 7.10 -6.90 4.03
CA ARG A 132 7.06 -5.88 2.98
C ARG A 132 6.23 -6.37 1.79
N GLY A 133 4.93 -6.51 2.03
CA GLY A 133 3.93 -6.89 1.02
C GLY A 133 3.48 -5.68 0.21
N ILE A 134 3.16 -5.89 -1.06
CA ILE A 134 2.54 -4.87 -1.93
C ILE A 134 1.52 -5.54 -2.84
N PHE A 135 0.43 -4.82 -3.10
CA PHE A 135 -0.72 -5.31 -3.85
C PHE A 135 -1.17 -4.23 -4.83
N LEU A 136 -1.35 -4.61 -6.10
CA LEU A 136 -2.07 -3.81 -7.08
C LEU A 136 -3.47 -4.39 -7.23
N ILE A 137 -4.47 -3.55 -7.00
CA ILE A 137 -5.88 -3.87 -6.97
C ILE A 137 -6.54 -3.01 -8.04
N ASP A 138 -7.37 -3.64 -8.88
CA ASP A 138 -8.01 -2.95 -10.01
C ASP A 138 -9.27 -2.16 -9.60
N PRO A 139 -9.86 -1.37 -10.52
CA PRO A 139 -11.08 -0.60 -10.28
C PRO A 139 -12.28 -1.42 -9.79
N GLU A 140 -12.33 -2.72 -10.12
CA GLU A 140 -13.36 -3.66 -9.68
C GLU A 140 -13.10 -4.21 -8.27
N GLY A 141 -11.97 -3.87 -7.65
CA GLY A 141 -11.58 -4.31 -6.32
C GLY A 141 -10.95 -5.70 -6.30
N VAL A 142 -10.38 -6.16 -7.41
CA VAL A 142 -9.76 -7.48 -7.55
C VAL A 142 -8.25 -7.38 -7.52
N VAL A 143 -7.59 -8.24 -6.74
CA VAL A 143 -6.11 -8.27 -6.69
C VAL A 143 -5.58 -8.75 -8.03
N ARG A 144 -4.69 -7.97 -8.65
CA ARG A 144 -4.09 -8.29 -9.95
C ARG A 144 -2.62 -8.66 -9.85
N TRP A 145 -1.93 -8.13 -8.85
CA TRP A 145 -0.53 -8.45 -8.61
C TRP A 145 -0.19 -8.31 -7.14
N THR A 146 0.79 -9.12 -6.70
CA THR A 146 1.38 -9.01 -5.38
C THR A 146 2.85 -9.39 -5.40
N ALA A 147 3.63 -8.77 -4.52
CA ALA A 147 4.98 -9.18 -4.18
C ALA A 147 5.19 -9.05 -2.66
N VAL A 148 5.91 -10.00 -2.06
CA VAL A 148 6.24 -9.98 -0.63
C VAL A 148 7.75 -10.13 -0.49
N HIS A 149 8.37 -9.16 0.16
CA HIS A 149 9.80 -9.16 0.45
C HIS A 149 10.02 -9.46 1.93
N ASP A 150 11.15 -10.12 2.22
CA ASP A 150 11.64 -10.24 3.59
C ASP A 150 12.03 -8.86 4.15
N LEU A 151 12.11 -8.74 5.47
CA LEU A 151 12.22 -7.47 6.20
C LEU A 151 13.44 -6.63 5.80
N SER A 152 14.51 -7.28 5.32
CA SER A 152 15.80 -6.67 4.99
C SER A 152 15.89 -6.10 3.57
N VAL A 153 14.92 -6.37 2.70
CA VAL A 153 14.99 -6.01 1.28
C VAL A 153 13.92 -4.96 0.94
N GLY A 154 14.36 -3.75 0.59
CA GLY A 154 13.48 -2.69 0.10
C GLY A 154 12.95 -2.98 -1.31
N ARG A 155 11.74 -2.49 -1.60
CA ARG A 155 11.06 -2.59 -2.91
C ARG A 155 11.60 -1.58 -3.90
N ASN A 156 11.34 -1.85 -5.18
CA ASN A 156 11.59 -0.94 -6.28
C ASN A 156 10.27 -0.35 -6.81
N VAL A 157 10.08 0.96 -6.65
CA VAL A 157 8.88 1.68 -7.13
C VAL A 157 8.73 1.60 -8.65
N GLU A 158 9.85 1.60 -9.40
CA GLU A 158 9.81 1.49 -10.86
C GLU A 158 9.21 0.16 -11.31
N GLU A 159 9.44 -0.93 -10.58
CA GLU A 159 8.85 -2.23 -10.91
C GLU A 159 7.35 -2.23 -10.65
N VAL A 160 6.90 -1.56 -9.58
CA VAL A 160 5.47 -1.40 -9.29
C VAL A 160 4.78 -0.63 -10.40
N LEU A 161 5.37 0.50 -10.83
CA LEU A 161 4.86 1.31 -11.94
C LEU A 161 4.85 0.52 -13.26
N ARG A 162 5.93 -0.24 -13.54
CA ARG A 162 6.01 -1.09 -14.74
C ARG A 162 4.92 -2.15 -14.77
N VAL A 163 4.66 -2.83 -13.64
CA VAL A 163 3.58 -3.82 -13.55
C VAL A 163 2.22 -3.15 -13.67
N LEU A 164 2.00 -1.99 -13.04
CA LEU A 164 0.77 -1.22 -13.19
C LEU A 164 0.52 -0.83 -14.65
N ASP A 165 1.53 -0.31 -15.35
CA ASP A 165 1.46 -0.02 -16.78
C ASP A 165 1.08 -1.27 -17.59
N ALA A 166 1.68 -2.42 -17.28
CA ALA A 166 1.41 -3.68 -17.98
C ALA A 166 -0.04 -4.14 -17.78
N LEU A 167 -0.53 -4.07 -16.53
CA LEU A 167 -1.88 -4.45 -16.16
C LEU A 167 -2.95 -3.54 -16.79
N GLN A 168 -2.64 -2.28 -17.06
CA GLN A 168 -3.54 -1.33 -17.71
C GLN A 168 -3.55 -1.40 -19.24
N THR A 169 -2.68 -2.21 -19.85
CA THR A 169 -2.65 -2.33 -21.32
C THR A 169 -3.81 -3.14 -21.91
N ASP A 170 -4.46 -3.99 -21.11
CA ASP A 170 -5.41 -5.04 -21.53
C ASP A 170 -4.86 -6.03 -22.58
N LYS A 171 -3.53 -6.06 -22.77
CA LYS A 171 -2.83 -6.88 -23.77
C LYS A 171 -1.86 -7.87 -23.14
N LEU A 172 -1.38 -8.80 -23.96
CA LEU A 172 -0.34 -9.74 -23.55
C LEU A 172 1.03 -9.04 -23.54
N CYS A 173 1.55 -8.77 -22.35
CA CYS A 173 2.89 -8.19 -22.17
C CYS A 173 3.94 -9.30 -22.05
N PRO A 174 4.99 -9.34 -22.90
CA PRO A 174 6.06 -10.32 -22.80
C PRO A 174 6.92 -10.13 -21.54
N CYS A 175 7.82 -11.09 -21.29
CA CYS A 175 8.80 -10.98 -20.20
C CYS A 175 9.67 -9.71 -20.37
N ASN A 176 9.95 -9.02 -19.26
CA ASN A 176 10.70 -7.75 -19.21
C ASN A 176 10.05 -6.55 -19.93
N TRP A 177 8.79 -6.66 -20.35
CA TRP A 177 8.07 -5.57 -21.01
C TRP A 177 8.07 -4.28 -20.19
N LYS A 178 8.27 -3.16 -20.87
CA LYS A 178 8.11 -1.80 -20.34
C LYS A 178 7.17 -1.00 -21.22
N LYS A 179 6.59 0.07 -20.65
CA LYS A 179 5.73 0.99 -21.40
C LYS A 179 6.43 1.50 -22.66
N GLY A 180 5.80 1.28 -23.81
CA GLY A 180 6.33 1.61 -25.13
C GLY A 180 6.91 0.43 -25.92
N ASP A 181 7.16 -0.71 -25.28
CA ASP A 181 7.56 -1.94 -25.95
C ASP A 181 6.36 -2.61 -26.65
N ASP A 182 6.66 -3.41 -27.67
CA ASP A 182 5.66 -4.21 -28.39
C ASP A 182 4.98 -5.24 -27.47
N THR A 183 3.65 -5.32 -27.60
CA THR A 183 2.82 -6.36 -26.98
C THR A 183 2.63 -7.55 -27.93
N LEU A 184 2.26 -8.72 -27.40
CA LEU A 184 1.96 -9.93 -28.20
C LEU A 184 0.53 -9.94 -28.75
#